data_AF-A0A9D3LSC6-F1
#
_entry.id   AF-A0A9D3LSC6-F1
#
_cell.length_a   1.000
_cell.length_b   1.000
_cell.length_c   1.000
_cell.angle_alpha   90.00
_cell.angle_beta   90.00
_cell.angle_gamma   90.00
#
_symmetry.space_group_name_H-M   'P 1'
#
loop_
_entity.id
_entity.type
_entity.pdbx_description
1 polymer ?
#
loop_
_entity_poly.entity_id
_entity_poly.type
_entity_poly.pdbx_seq_one_letter_code
_entity_poly.pdbx_strand_id
1 'polypeptide(L)'
;MGDAMKKHPEVDVLISFASLRSAFDSTMETMQYPQIHTIAIIAEGIPEAQTRKLIKRADERGVTIIGPATVGGIKPGCFKIGNTGGMLDNILASKLYRPGSVAYVSRSGGMSNELNNIISRTTDGVYEGVAIGGDRYPGSTFMEHVLRYQDTPGVKMIVVLGEIGGTEEYKICQGIRKGRITKPVVCWCIGTCATLFTSEVQFGHAGACANQASETAVAKNQALKEAGAFVPKSFDELGDLIKTVYEDLVAKGTIVPAAEVPPPTVPMDYSWARELGMIRKPASFMTSICDERGQELLYAGMPITEVFKEEMGLGGVLGLLWFQRRLPRYACQFIEMCLMVTADHGPAVSGAHNTIVCARAGKDLISSLTSGLLTIGDRFGGALDAAAKQFSKAFDSGLLPMEFVNKMKKEGRLIMGIGHRVKSINNPDMRVQILKDFVKQNFPATQLLDYALDVEKITTSKKPNLILNVDGFIGVAFVDLLRTCGVFTRDEADEFVEIGALNGIFVLGRSMGFIGHYLDQKRLKQGLYRHPWDDISYVLPEHMSM
;
A
#
# COMPACT_ATOMS: atom_id res chain seq x y z
N MET A 1 -13.86 11.54 -18.11
CA MET A 1 -13.75 11.10 -19.52
C MET A 1 -13.65 12.27 -20.49
N GLY A 2 -14.51 13.29 -20.37
CA GLY A 2 -14.53 14.45 -21.29
C GLY A 2 -13.19 15.14 -21.53
N ASP A 3 -12.38 15.37 -20.49
CA ASP A 3 -11.05 15.98 -20.66
C ASP A 3 -10.09 15.10 -21.47
N ALA A 4 -10.14 13.77 -21.29
CA ALA A 4 -9.27 12.85 -22.01
C ALA A 4 -9.65 12.80 -23.49
N MET A 5 -10.93 12.64 -23.80
CA MET A 5 -11.42 12.63 -25.19
C MET A 5 -11.11 13.94 -25.93
N LYS A 6 -11.20 15.08 -25.22
CA LYS A 6 -10.84 16.39 -25.78
C LYS A 6 -9.35 16.55 -26.03
N LYS A 7 -8.50 16.07 -25.12
CA LYS A 7 -7.04 16.19 -25.24
C LYS A 7 -6.42 15.16 -26.20
N HIS A 8 -7.11 14.05 -26.43
CA HIS A 8 -6.65 12.91 -27.23
C HIS A 8 -7.64 12.55 -28.34
N PRO A 9 -7.83 13.43 -29.35
CA PRO A 9 -8.75 13.19 -30.46
C PRO A 9 -8.34 11.99 -31.34
N GLU A 10 -7.08 11.57 -31.29
CA GLU A 10 -6.54 10.42 -32.02
C GLU A 10 -6.97 9.06 -31.46
N VAL A 11 -7.53 9.02 -30.26
CA VAL A 11 -7.93 7.77 -29.59
C VAL A 11 -9.25 7.26 -30.16
N ASP A 12 -9.23 6.03 -30.65
CA ASP A 12 -10.37 5.33 -31.24
C ASP A 12 -10.79 4.05 -30.49
N VAL A 13 -9.98 3.61 -29.51
CA VAL A 13 -10.25 2.43 -28.69
C VAL A 13 -10.33 2.81 -27.21
N LEU A 14 -11.39 2.36 -26.53
CA LEU A 14 -11.48 2.41 -25.08
C LEU A 14 -11.40 1.00 -24.47
N ILE A 15 -10.50 0.81 -23.52
CA ILE A 15 -10.40 -0.44 -22.74
C ILE A 15 -10.98 -0.17 -21.34
N SER A 16 -12.16 -0.73 -21.07
CA SER A 16 -12.90 -0.52 -19.83
C SER A 16 -12.55 -1.58 -18.78
N PHE A 17 -11.77 -1.19 -17.79
CA PHE A 17 -11.51 -1.94 -16.56
C PHE A 17 -12.46 -1.56 -15.41
N ALA A 18 -13.56 -0.87 -15.71
CA ALA A 18 -14.56 -0.54 -14.72
C ALA A 18 -15.14 -1.83 -14.11
N SER A 19 -15.46 -1.81 -12.81
CA SER A 19 -16.09 -2.98 -12.17
C SER A 19 -17.45 -3.30 -12.81
N LEU A 20 -17.95 -4.53 -12.63
CA LEU A 20 -19.28 -4.94 -13.13
C LEU A 20 -20.42 -3.97 -12.77
N ARG A 21 -20.30 -3.26 -11.64
CA ARG A 21 -21.30 -2.29 -11.15
C ARG A 21 -21.27 -0.97 -11.91
N SER A 22 -20.14 -0.61 -12.50
CA SER A 22 -19.90 0.70 -13.12
C SER A 22 -19.66 0.60 -14.63
N ALA A 23 -19.41 -0.61 -15.15
CA ALA A 23 -19.10 -0.85 -16.56
C ALA A 23 -20.25 -0.45 -17.49
N PHE A 24 -21.51 -0.55 -17.06
CA PHE A 24 -22.64 -0.09 -17.84
C PHE A 24 -22.60 1.44 -18.07
N ASP A 25 -22.55 2.22 -17.00
CA ASP A 25 -22.60 3.68 -17.08
C ASP A 25 -21.36 4.23 -17.80
N SER A 26 -20.16 3.71 -17.52
CA SER A 26 -18.92 4.16 -18.17
C SER A 26 -18.92 3.88 -19.68
N THR A 27 -19.47 2.74 -20.10
CA THR A 27 -19.59 2.39 -21.52
C THR A 27 -20.64 3.26 -22.21
N MET A 28 -21.79 3.51 -21.55
CA MET A 28 -22.82 4.41 -22.07
C MET A 28 -22.33 5.85 -22.20
N GLU A 29 -21.52 6.34 -21.26
CA GLU A 29 -20.84 7.64 -21.34
C GLU A 29 -19.87 7.67 -22.52
N THR A 30 -19.06 6.62 -22.69
CA THR A 30 -18.08 6.51 -23.78
C THR A 30 -18.72 6.62 -25.16
N MET A 31 -19.88 6.00 -25.36
CA MET A 31 -20.62 6.04 -26.63
C MET A 31 -21.22 7.42 -26.97
N GLN A 32 -21.04 8.43 -26.10
CA GLN A 32 -21.34 9.82 -26.43
C GLN A 32 -20.22 10.50 -27.22
N TYR A 33 -19.00 9.94 -27.21
CA TYR A 33 -17.83 10.48 -27.90
C TYR A 33 -17.63 9.75 -29.24
N PRO A 34 -17.89 10.42 -30.39
CA PRO A 34 -17.93 9.76 -31.71
C PRO A 34 -16.56 9.29 -32.21
N GLN A 35 -15.47 9.74 -31.61
CA GLN A 35 -14.10 9.30 -31.93
C GLN A 35 -13.84 7.84 -31.53
N ILE A 36 -14.60 7.28 -30.59
CA ILE A 36 -14.41 5.90 -30.12
C ILE A 36 -15.18 4.93 -31.02
N HIS A 37 -14.45 4.01 -31.63
CA HIS A 37 -14.97 3.01 -32.57
C HIS A 37 -14.95 1.59 -31.99
N THR A 38 -14.10 1.32 -31.01
CA THR A 38 -14.07 0.02 -30.32
C THR A 38 -14.03 0.21 -28.81
N ILE A 39 -14.86 -0.55 -28.09
CA ILE A 39 -14.84 -0.62 -26.63
C ILE A 39 -14.62 -2.06 -26.19
N ALA A 40 -13.56 -2.31 -25.42
CA ALA A 40 -13.34 -3.60 -24.78
C ALA A 40 -13.84 -3.55 -23.33
N ILE A 41 -14.81 -4.39 -22.97
CA ILE A 41 -15.41 -4.44 -21.63
C ILE A 41 -14.85 -5.65 -20.88
N ILE A 42 -13.94 -5.42 -19.94
CA ILE A 42 -13.22 -6.52 -19.26
C ILE A 42 -14.07 -7.16 -18.15
N ALA A 43 -14.97 -6.39 -17.53
CA ALA A 43 -15.75 -6.84 -16.39
C ALA A 43 -16.59 -8.08 -16.69
N GLU A 44 -16.55 -9.04 -15.77
CA GLU A 44 -17.42 -10.22 -15.76
C GLU A 44 -18.58 -10.02 -14.77
N GLY A 45 -19.76 -10.54 -15.11
CA GLY A 45 -20.95 -10.46 -14.27
C GLY A 45 -21.80 -9.20 -14.44
N ILE A 46 -21.72 -8.54 -15.60
CA ILE A 46 -22.67 -7.47 -15.94
C ILE A 46 -24.05 -8.10 -16.18
N PRO A 47 -25.14 -7.58 -15.59
CA PRO A 47 -26.48 -8.09 -15.85
C PRO A 47 -26.82 -8.13 -17.34
N GLU A 48 -27.33 -9.27 -17.82
CA GLU A 48 -27.69 -9.47 -19.24
C GLU A 48 -28.59 -8.35 -19.80
N ALA A 49 -29.50 -7.82 -18.98
CA ALA A 49 -30.38 -6.72 -19.37
C ALA A 49 -29.63 -5.40 -19.64
N GLN A 50 -28.53 -5.14 -18.92
CA GLN A 50 -27.67 -3.99 -19.16
C GLN A 50 -26.81 -4.23 -20.41
N THR A 51 -26.21 -5.40 -20.56
CA THR A 51 -25.41 -5.75 -21.74
C THR A 51 -26.22 -5.63 -23.03
N ARG A 52 -27.49 -6.08 -23.04
CA ARG A 52 -28.39 -5.90 -24.20
C ARG A 52 -28.65 -4.42 -24.54
N LYS A 53 -28.69 -3.53 -23.55
CA LYS A 53 -28.82 -2.07 -23.80
C LYS A 53 -27.53 -1.50 -24.37
N LEU A 54 -26.37 -1.98 -23.92
CA LEU A 54 -25.06 -1.62 -24.48
C LEU A 54 -24.97 -2.03 -25.94
N ILE A 55 -25.30 -3.30 -26.26
CA ILE A 55 -25.34 -3.83 -27.63
C ILE A 55 -26.22 -2.94 -28.51
N LYS A 56 -27.47 -2.71 -28.11
CA LYS A 56 -28.39 -1.86 -28.88
C LYS A 56 -27.79 -0.48 -29.16
N ARG A 57 -27.17 0.13 -28.15
CA ARG A 57 -26.59 1.47 -28.30
C ARG A 57 -25.33 1.47 -29.17
N ALA A 58 -24.54 0.40 -29.10
CA ALA A 58 -23.35 0.22 -29.91
C ALA A 58 -23.72 0.04 -31.39
N ASP A 59 -24.76 -0.76 -31.68
CA ASP A 59 -25.32 -0.93 -33.02
C ASP A 59 -25.81 0.39 -33.61
N GLU A 60 -26.57 1.18 -32.82
CA GLU A 60 -27.05 2.52 -33.22
C GLU A 60 -25.91 3.50 -33.55
N ARG A 61 -24.72 3.29 -32.96
CA ARG A 61 -23.56 4.17 -33.07
C ARG A 61 -22.46 3.63 -33.98
N GLY A 62 -22.58 2.40 -34.46
CA GLY A 62 -21.52 1.71 -35.21
C GLY A 62 -20.25 1.45 -34.39
N VAL A 63 -20.38 1.25 -33.07
CA VAL A 63 -19.25 0.97 -32.18
C VAL A 63 -19.12 -0.54 -32.00
N THR A 64 -17.92 -1.07 -32.17
CA THR A 64 -17.64 -2.49 -31.88
C THR A 64 -17.43 -2.68 -30.38
N ILE A 65 -18.16 -3.60 -29.74
CA ILE A 65 -17.93 -3.96 -28.33
C ILE A 65 -17.30 -5.35 -28.25
N ILE A 66 -16.08 -5.46 -27.72
CA ILE A 66 -15.45 -6.75 -27.41
C ILE A 66 -15.67 -7.04 -25.92
N GLY A 67 -16.33 -8.16 -25.59
CA GLY A 67 -16.81 -8.46 -24.23
C GLY A 67 -18.31 -8.18 -24.07
N PRO A 68 -18.89 -8.17 -22.85
CA PRO A 68 -18.21 -8.23 -21.55
C PRO A 68 -17.59 -9.59 -21.21
N ALA A 69 -17.00 -9.73 -20.02
CA ALA A 69 -16.35 -10.94 -19.54
C ALA A 69 -15.26 -11.46 -20.49
N THR A 70 -14.40 -10.56 -20.96
CA THR A 70 -13.30 -10.88 -21.89
C THR A 70 -11.96 -10.39 -21.35
N VAL A 71 -10.88 -11.06 -21.78
CA VAL A 71 -9.52 -10.52 -21.66
C VAL A 71 -9.23 -9.47 -22.74
N GLY A 72 -10.01 -9.49 -23.84
CA GLY A 72 -9.88 -8.62 -25.00
C GLY A 72 -9.50 -9.38 -26.27
N GLY A 73 -8.38 -8.98 -26.88
CA GLY A 73 -7.88 -9.51 -28.14
C GLY A 73 -6.46 -9.00 -28.42
N ILE A 74 -5.79 -9.66 -29.36
CA ILE A 74 -4.43 -9.33 -29.78
C ILE A 74 -4.32 -9.39 -31.30
N LYS A 75 -3.73 -8.36 -31.89
CA LYS A 75 -3.31 -8.30 -33.28
C LYS A 75 -1.79 -8.17 -33.29
N PRO A 76 -1.04 -9.29 -33.42
CA PRO A 76 0.41 -9.30 -33.36
C PRO A 76 1.08 -8.25 -34.26
N GLY A 77 2.07 -7.55 -33.71
CA GLY A 77 2.75 -6.43 -34.38
C GLY A 77 1.94 -5.13 -34.49
N CYS A 78 0.68 -5.11 -34.04
CA CYS A 78 -0.19 -3.93 -34.10
C CYS A 78 -0.65 -3.46 -32.72
N PHE A 79 -1.53 -4.23 -32.06
CA PHE A 79 -2.20 -3.80 -30.84
C PHE A 79 -2.63 -4.99 -29.97
N LYS A 80 -2.58 -4.80 -28.65
CA LYS A 80 -3.04 -5.76 -27.64
C LYS A 80 -3.99 -5.05 -26.69
N ILE A 81 -5.17 -5.62 -26.48
CA ILE A 81 -6.15 -5.12 -25.51
C ILE A 81 -5.76 -5.63 -24.12
N GLY A 82 -5.37 -4.70 -23.24
CA GLY A 82 -5.17 -4.95 -21.82
C GLY A 82 -4.21 -6.10 -21.54
N ASN A 83 -4.73 -7.14 -20.87
CA ASN A 83 -3.93 -8.27 -20.38
C ASN A 83 -3.79 -9.43 -21.38
N THR A 84 -4.35 -9.31 -22.59
CA THR A 84 -4.39 -10.41 -23.57
C THR A 84 -2.99 -10.95 -23.91
N GLY A 85 -2.73 -12.24 -23.73
CA GLY A 85 -1.39 -12.81 -23.99
C GLY A 85 -0.41 -12.69 -22.82
N GLY A 86 -0.81 -12.14 -21.68
CA GLY A 86 -0.02 -12.18 -20.43
C GLY A 86 1.25 -11.33 -20.44
N MET A 87 2.26 -11.78 -19.69
CA MET A 87 3.57 -11.14 -19.57
C MET A 87 4.36 -11.22 -20.89
N LEU A 88 5.40 -10.39 -21.01
CA LEU A 88 6.23 -10.33 -22.22
C LEU A 88 6.87 -11.68 -22.56
N ASP A 89 7.20 -12.49 -21.55
CA ASP A 89 7.74 -13.84 -21.72
C ASP A 89 6.82 -14.72 -22.58
N ASN A 90 5.50 -14.65 -22.37
CA ASN A 90 4.53 -15.40 -23.15
C ASN A 90 4.31 -14.79 -24.55
N ILE A 91 4.34 -13.45 -24.66
CA ILE A 91 4.31 -12.76 -25.96
C ILE A 91 5.49 -13.21 -26.85
N LEU A 92 6.68 -13.35 -26.28
CA LEU A 92 7.87 -13.83 -26.98
C LEU A 92 7.78 -15.33 -27.28
N ALA A 93 7.39 -16.15 -26.30
CA ALA A 93 7.30 -17.61 -26.45
C ALA A 93 6.29 -18.02 -27.54
N SER A 94 5.15 -17.34 -27.63
CA SER A 94 4.14 -17.56 -28.68
C SER A 94 4.33 -16.68 -29.91
N LYS A 95 5.46 -15.96 -30.02
CA LYS A 95 5.84 -15.13 -31.18
C LYS A 95 4.80 -14.07 -31.57
N LEU A 96 4.08 -13.52 -30.60
CA LEU A 96 2.97 -12.57 -30.79
C LEU A 96 3.43 -11.13 -31.08
N TYR A 97 4.73 -10.91 -31.27
CA TYR A 97 5.30 -9.62 -31.67
C TYR A 97 5.25 -9.40 -33.20
N ARG A 98 4.99 -10.45 -33.99
CA ARG A 98 4.89 -10.38 -35.46
C ARG A 98 3.65 -11.15 -35.96
N PRO A 99 3.00 -10.71 -37.04
CA PRO A 99 1.80 -11.36 -37.56
C PRO A 99 2.14 -12.67 -38.30
N GLY A 100 1.29 -13.68 -38.14
CA GLY A 100 1.20 -14.84 -39.03
C GLY A 100 -0.02 -14.76 -39.95
N SER A 101 -0.57 -15.89 -40.36
CA SER A 101 -1.69 -15.97 -41.32
C SER A 101 -3.01 -16.45 -40.71
N VAL A 102 -3.00 -16.83 -39.44
CA VAL A 102 -4.15 -17.47 -38.75
C VAL A 102 -4.90 -16.46 -37.91
N ALA A 103 -6.18 -16.21 -38.19
CA ALA A 103 -7.03 -15.45 -37.29
C ALA A 103 -7.87 -16.38 -36.42
N TYR A 104 -8.09 -16.03 -35.15
CA TYR A 104 -8.98 -16.81 -34.30
C TYR A 104 -10.02 -15.96 -33.58
N VAL A 105 -11.13 -16.61 -33.24
CA VAL A 105 -12.15 -16.07 -32.34
C VAL A 105 -12.59 -17.14 -31.35
N SER A 106 -12.67 -16.79 -30.07
CA SER A 106 -12.96 -17.70 -28.96
C SER A 106 -13.94 -17.06 -27.98
N ARG A 107 -14.69 -17.87 -27.21
CA ARG A 107 -15.44 -17.41 -26.04
C ARG A 107 -14.52 -17.11 -24.85
N SER A 108 -13.66 -18.06 -24.50
CA SER A 108 -12.82 -18.01 -23.30
C SER A 108 -11.56 -17.17 -23.50
N GLY A 109 -11.30 -16.23 -22.60
CA GLY A 109 -10.03 -15.49 -22.56
C GLY A 109 -8.82 -16.37 -22.24
N GLY A 110 -8.97 -17.35 -21.33
CA GLY A 110 -7.91 -18.30 -21.00
C GLY A 110 -7.54 -19.19 -22.19
N MET A 111 -8.54 -19.79 -22.83
CA MET A 111 -8.31 -20.62 -24.02
C MET A 111 -7.79 -19.81 -25.21
N SER A 112 -8.08 -18.51 -25.29
CA SER A 112 -7.47 -17.65 -26.31
C SER A 112 -5.95 -17.58 -26.15
N ASN A 113 -5.44 -17.60 -24.91
CA ASN A 113 -4.00 -17.68 -24.69
C ASN A 113 -3.43 -19.06 -25.04
N GLU A 114 -4.18 -20.13 -24.80
CA GLU A 114 -3.78 -21.46 -25.26
C GLU A 114 -3.80 -21.57 -26.78
N LEU A 115 -4.77 -20.94 -27.47
CA LEU A 115 -4.78 -20.84 -28.92
C LEU A 115 -3.56 -20.10 -29.46
N ASN A 116 -3.11 -19.02 -28.79
CA ASN A 116 -1.85 -18.37 -29.15
C ASN A 116 -0.69 -19.38 -29.14
N ASN A 117 -0.57 -20.18 -28.07
CA ASN A 117 0.45 -21.21 -27.94
C ASN A 117 0.32 -22.30 -29.02
N ILE A 118 -0.85 -22.92 -29.17
CA ILE A 118 -1.10 -23.99 -30.15
C ILE A 118 -0.79 -23.49 -31.57
N ILE A 119 -1.38 -22.36 -31.97
CA ILE A 119 -1.22 -21.80 -33.32
C ILE A 119 0.25 -21.44 -33.59
N SER A 120 0.96 -20.86 -32.62
CA SER A 120 2.38 -20.50 -32.78
C SER A 120 3.30 -21.70 -33.00
N ARG A 121 2.91 -22.88 -32.49
CA ARG A 121 3.69 -24.12 -32.62
C ARG A 121 3.39 -24.87 -33.92
N THR A 122 2.19 -24.69 -34.48
CA THR A 122 1.71 -25.47 -35.62
C THR A 122 1.65 -24.70 -36.93
N THR A 123 1.79 -23.37 -36.90
CA THR A 123 1.62 -22.48 -38.07
C THR A 123 2.67 -21.36 -38.11
N ASP A 124 2.55 -20.38 -39.02
CA ASP A 124 3.38 -19.16 -39.02
C ASP A 124 3.04 -18.17 -37.90
N GLY A 125 1.92 -18.36 -37.21
CA GLY A 125 1.49 -17.56 -36.06
C GLY A 125 0.12 -16.92 -36.24
N VAL A 126 -0.28 -16.16 -35.22
CA VAL A 126 -1.57 -15.47 -35.19
C VAL A 126 -1.50 -14.16 -36.01
N TYR A 127 -2.50 -13.92 -36.85
CA TYR A 127 -2.74 -12.64 -37.51
C TYR A 127 -3.56 -11.69 -36.63
N GLU A 128 -4.69 -12.19 -36.09
CA GLU A 128 -5.55 -11.48 -35.15
C GLU A 128 -6.35 -12.49 -34.31
N GLY A 129 -6.38 -12.30 -33.00
CA GLY A 129 -7.08 -13.15 -32.04
C GLY A 129 -8.04 -12.35 -31.19
N VAL A 130 -9.29 -12.80 -31.06
CA VAL A 130 -10.30 -12.11 -30.23
C VAL A 130 -11.00 -13.11 -29.31
N ALA A 131 -11.11 -12.76 -28.03
CA ALA A 131 -12.03 -13.38 -27.09
C ALA A 131 -13.31 -12.54 -27.03
N ILE A 132 -14.45 -13.06 -27.48
CA ILE A 132 -15.72 -12.31 -27.46
C ILE A 132 -16.32 -12.21 -26.04
N GLY A 133 -15.87 -13.08 -25.13
CA GLY A 133 -16.29 -13.14 -23.73
C GLY A 133 -17.37 -14.17 -23.44
N GLY A 134 -17.46 -14.60 -22.17
CA GLY A 134 -18.31 -15.71 -21.72
C GLY A 134 -19.78 -15.38 -21.48
N ASP A 135 -20.16 -14.10 -21.56
CA ASP A 135 -21.54 -13.67 -21.29
C ASP A 135 -22.54 -14.17 -22.33
N ARG A 136 -23.80 -14.41 -21.91
CA ARG A 136 -24.86 -14.91 -22.80
C ARG A 136 -25.05 -14.06 -24.06
N TYR A 137 -24.97 -12.74 -23.91
CA TYR A 137 -25.06 -11.75 -24.98
C TYR A 137 -23.74 -10.99 -25.08
N PRO A 138 -22.74 -11.49 -25.81
CA PRO A 138 -21.52 -10.73 -26.02
C PRO A 138 -21.82 -9.52 -26.92
N GLY A 139 -21.08 -8.44 -26.69
CA GLY A 139 -21.14 -7.18 -27.42
C GLY A 139 -20.86 -7.33 -28.91
N SER A 140 -20.00 -8.30 -29.24
CA SER A 140 -19.72 -8.76 -30.59
C SER A 140 -19.71 -10.27 -30.65
N THR A 141 -20.12 -10.85 -31.77
CA THR A 141 -20.32 -12.31 -31.88
C THR A 141 -19.26 -13.01 -32.72
N PHE A 142 -19.24 -14.35 -32.71
CA PHE A 142 -18.34 -15.12 -33.55
C PHE A 142 -18.46 -14.74 -35.03
N MET A 143 -19.69 -14.64 -35.54
CA MET A 143 -19.92 -14.38 -36.95
C MET A 143 -19.37 -13.02 -37.38
N GLU A 144 -19.49 -12.00 -36.53
CA GLU A 144 -18.97 -10.65 -36.84
C GLU A 144 -17.45 -10.66 -37.02
N HIS A 145 -16.70 -11.30 -36.12
CA HIS A 145 -15.25 -11.40 -36.29
C HIS A 145 -14.85 -12.33 -37.43
N VAL A 146 -15.56 -13.45 -37.63
CA VAL A 146 -15.31 -14.36 -38.77
C VAL A 146 -15.51 -13.64 -40.11
N LEU A 147 -16.52 -12.78 -40.22
CA LEU A 147 -16.73 -11.95 -41.42
C LEU A 147 -15.59 -10.94 -41.62
N ARG A 148 -15.15 -10.23 -40.58
CA ARG A 148 -13.96 -9.37 -40.66
C ARG A 148 -12.74 -10.14 -41.14
N TYR A 149 -12.51 -11.35 -40.61
CA TYR A 149 -11.40 -12.20 -40.98
C TYR A 149 -11.49 -12.71 -42.41
N GLN A 150 -12.69 -13.07 -42.87
CA GLN A 150 -12.95 -13.42 -44.26
C GLN A 150 -12.58 -12.28 -45.21
N ASP A 151 -12.91 -11.05 -44.84
CA ASP A 151 -12.69 -9.87 -45.69
C ASP A 151 -11.28 -9.29 -45.57
N THR A 152 -10.50 -9.72 -44.56
CA THR A 152 -9.13 -9.24 -44.34
C THR A 152 -8.12 -10.05 -45.18
N PRO A 153 -7.40 -9.45 -46.16
CA PRO A 153 -6.54 -10.21 -47.07
C PRO A 153 -5.38 -10.94 -46.40
N GLY A 154 -4.87 -10.42 -45.28
CA GLY A 154 -3.77 -11.05 -44.52
C GLY A 154 -4.15 -12.36 -43.85
N VAL A 155 -5.43 -12.59 -43.57
CA VAL A 155 -5.91 -13.84 -42.98
C VAL A 155 -6.07 -14.89 -44.07
N LYS A 156 -5.47 -16.07 -43.88
CA LYS A 156 -5.55 -17.21 -44.83
C LYS A 156 -6.33 -18.40 -44.29
N MET A 157 -6.41 -18.55 -42.96
CA MET A 157 -7.27 -19.52 -42.30
C MET A 157 -7.86 -18.94 -41.00
N ILE A 158 -9.01 -19.47 -40.60
CA ILE A 158 -9.76 -19.00 -39.45
C ILE A 158 -9.91 -20.15 -38.46
N VAL A 159 -9.64 -19.91 -37.17
CA VAL A 159 -9.86 -20.85 -36.08
C VAL A 159 -10.98 -20.33 -35.18
N VAL A 160 -11.99 -21.15 -34.94
CA VAL A 160 -13.12 -20.79 -34.06
C VAL A 160 -13.18 -21.78 -32.90
N LEU A 161 -13.15 -21.25 -31.68
CA LEU A 161 -13.32 -22.06 -30.47
C LEU A 161 -14.65 -21.70 -29.82
N GLY A 162 -15.67 -22.46 -30.21
CA GLY A 162 -17.05 -22.37 -29.72
C GLY A 162 -17.23 -23.02 -28.35
N GLU A 163 -18.43 -22.92 -27.81
CA GLU A 163 -18.79 -23.47 -26.50
C GLU A 163 -20.21 -24.04 -26.52
N ILE A 164 -20.57 -24.83 -25.51
CA ILE A 164 -21.96 -25.20 -25.24
C ILE A 164 -22.83 -23.96 -24.96
N GLY A 165 -24.11 -24.01 -25.34
CA GLY A 165 -25.08 -22.94 -25.07
C GLY A 165 -25.20 -21.93 -26.22
N GLY A 166 -26.42 -21.50 -26.51
CA GLY A 166 -26.71 -20.61 -27.63
C GLY A 166 -26.50 -21.25 -29.01
N THR A 167 -26.70 -20.46 -30.08
CA THR A 167 -26.77 -20.96 -31.47
C THR A 167 -25.90 -20.16 -32.44
N GLU A 168 -24.93 -19.41 -31.94
CA GLU A 168 -24.13 -18.49 -32.75
C GLU A 168 -23.28 -19.21 -33.81
N GLU A 169 -22.72 -20.37 -33.46
CA GLU A 169 -21.87 -21.17 -34.35
C GLU A 169 -22.62 -21.66 -35.60
N TYR A 170 -23.95 -21.83 -35.53
CA TYR A 170 -24.75 -22.18 -36.70
C TYR A 170 -24.77 -21.09 -37.76
N LYS A 171 -24.54 -19.82 -37.40
CA LYS A 171 -24.41 -18.74 -38.39
C LYS A 171 -23.17 -18.92 -39.26
N ILE A 172 -22.10 -19.50 -38.70
CA ILE A 172 -20.89 -19.86 -39.46
C ILE A 172 -21.23 -20.97 -40.46
N CYS A 173 -21.96 -22.02 -40.03
CA CYS A 173 -22.43 -23.07 -40.93
C CYS A 173 -23.24 -22.49 -42.11
N GLN A 174 -24.15 -21.57 -41.82
CA GLN A 174 -24.94 -20.89 -42.86
C GLN A 174 -24.07 -20.02 -43.77
N GLY A 175 -23.07 -19.32 -43.22
CA GLY A 175 -22.12 -18.50 -43.98
C GLY A 175 -21.28 -19.34 -44.95
N ILE A 176 -20.84 -20.53 -44.54
CA ILE A 176 -20.12 -21.47 -45.41
C ILE A 176 -21.04 -21.98 -46.52
N ARG A 177 -22.23 -22.47 -46.17
CA ARG A 177 -23.20 -23.02 -47.16
C ARG A 177 -23.65 -21.97 -48.19
N LYS A 178 -23.77 -20.70 -47.79
CA LYS A 178 -24.12 -19.58 -48.68
C LYS A 178 -22.92 -19.06 -49.50
N GLY A 179 -21.72 -19.60 -49.31
CA GLY A 179 -20.50 -19.14 -49.99
C GLY A 179 -19.99 -17.78 -49.50
N ARG A 180 -20.50 -17.26 -48.37
CA ARG A 180 -20.03 -16.00 -47.77
C ARG A 180 -18.67 -16.18 -47.08
N ILE A 181 -18.45 -17.35 -46.50
CA ILE A 181 -17.18 -17.76 -45.88
C ILE A 181 -16.52 -18.76 -46.82
N THR A 182 -15.37 -18.37 -47.37
CA THR A 182 -14.65 -19.17 -48.38
C THR A 182 -13.26 -19.59 -47.92
N LYS A 183 -12.70 -18.93 -46.90
CA LYS A 183 -11.44 -19.34 -46.28
C LYS A 183 -11.64 -20.61 -45.43
N PRO A 184 -10.61 -21.48 -45.31
CA PRO A 184 -10.68 -22.63 -44.42
C PRO A 184 -10.99 -22.23 -42.98
N VAL A 185 -12.03 -22.85 -42.40
CA VAL A 185 -12.43 -22.65 -41.00
C VAL A 185 -12.16 -23.94 -40.22
N VAL A 186 -11.25 -23.89 -39.26
CA VAL A 186 -11.08 -24.93 -38.24
C VAL A 186 -11.94 -24.56 -37.05
N CYS A 187 -12.82 -25.46 -36.60
CA CYS A 187 -13.74 -25.15 -35.51
C CYS A 187 -13.87 -26.29 -34.52
N TRP A 188 -13.90 -25.97 -33.23
CA TRP A 188 -14.22 -26.91 -32.17
C TRP A 188 -15.10 -26.23 -31.12
N CYS A 189 -16.24 -26.84 -30.79
CA CYS A 189 -17.10 -26.41 -29.69
C CYS A 189 -16.79 -27.26 -28.45
N ILE A 190 -16.34 -26.60 -27.37
CA ILE A 190 -16.07 -27.24 -26.08
C ILE A 190 -17.37 -27.48 -25.29
N GLY A 191 -17.34 -28.36 -24.28
CA GLY A 191 -18.52 -28.72 -23.46
C GLY A 191 -19.24 -30.00 -23.91
N THR A 192 -18.54 -30.90 -24.61
CA THR A 192 -19.08 -32.19 -25.04
C THR A 192 -19.43 -33.12 -23.86
N CYS A 193 -18.80 -32.93 -22.70
CA CYS A 193 -19.10 -33.70 -21.49
C CYS A 193 -20.51 -33.46 -20.96
N ALA A 194 -21.17 -32.35 -21.29
CA ALA A 194 -22.51 -32.04 -20.79
C ALA A 194 -23.55 -33.11 -21.15
N THR A 195 -23.37 -33.81 -22.28
CA THR A 195 -24.26 -34.91 -22.69
C THR A 195 -24.03 -36.20 -21.91
N LEU A 196 -22.93 -36.30 -21.15
CA LEU A 196 -22.61 -37.44 -20.28
C LEU A 196 -23.18 -37.26 -18.87
N PHE A 197 -23.60 -36.05 -18.50
CA PHE A 197 -24.18 -35.76 -17.20
C PHE A 197 -25.67 -36.11 -17.18
N THR A 198 -26.15 -36.53 -16.02
CA THR A 198 -27.55 -36.92 -15.81
C THR A 198 -28.48 -35.74 -15.55
N SER A 199 -27.93 -34.58 -15.19
CA SER A 199 -28.64 -33.33 -14.91
C SER A 199 -28.04 -32.19 -15.71
N GLU A 200 -28.83 -31.13 -15.91
CA GLU A 200 -28.32 -29.87 -16.47
C GLU A 200 -27.23 -29.28 -15.56
N VAL A 201 -26.11 -28.90 -16.18
CA VAL A 201 -24.98 -28.27 -15.50
C VAL A 201 -24.71 -26.91 -16.16
N GLN A 202 -24.84 -25.86 -15.37
CA GLN A 202 -24.33 -24.53 -15.74
C GLN A 202 -22.81 -24.53 -15.56
N PHE A 203 -22.06 -24.29 -16.63
CA PHE A 203 -20.61 -24.13 -16.56
C PHE A 203 -20.24 -22.69 -16.17
N GLY A 204 -18.94 -22.45 -15.92
CA GLY A 204 -18.43 -21.21 -15.32
C GLY A 204 -18.83 -19.93 -16.07
N HIS A 205 -18.77 -19.92 -17.41
CA HIS A 205 -19.26 -18.79 -18.18
C HIS A 205 -20.78 -18.67 -18.11
N ALA A 206 -21.31 -17.45 -17.97
CA ALA A 206 -22.74 -17.21 -17.88
C ALA A 206 -23.54 -17.76 -19.08
N GLY A 207 -22.98 -17.72 -20.29
CA GLY A 207 -23.60 -18.25 -21.51
C GLY A 207 -23.50 -19.77 -21.70
N ALA A 208 -22.72 -20.48 -20.88
CA ALA A 208 -22.41 -21.90 -21.07
C ALA A 208 -23.47 -22.83 -20.47
N CYS A 209 -24.69 -22.71 -20.99
CA CYS A 209 -25.84 -23.54 -20.65
C CYS A 209 -26.68 -23.83 -21.90
N ALA A 210 -26.91 -25.13 -22.17
CA ALA A 210 -27.72 -25.57 -23.31
C ALA A 210 -29.19 -25.70 -22.90
N ASN A 211 -30.05 -24.84 -23.45
CA ASN A 211 -31.50 -24.91 -23.22
C ASN A 211 -32.20 -25.87 -24.18
N GLN A 212 -31.52 -26.24 -25.27
CA GLN A 212 -32.03 -27.12 -26.32
C GLN A 212 -30.93 -28.08 -26.77
N ALA A 213 -31.32 -29.24 -27.33
CA ALA A 213 -30.37 -30.20 -27.89
C ALA A 213 -29.46 -29.59 -28.98
N SER A 214 -29.99 -28.63 -29.75
CA SER A 214 -29.23 -27.87 -30.74
C SER A 214 -28.13 -27.00 -30.12
N GLU A 215 -28.26 -26.58 -28.86
CA GLU A 215 -27.27 -25.77 -28.16
C GLU A 215 -26.13 -26.61 -27.57
N THR A 216 -26.20 -27.95 -27.66
CA THR A 216 -25.13 -28.83 -27.19
C THR A 216 -23.90 -28.74 -28.07
N ALA A 217 -22.71 -28.82 -27.46
CA ALA A 217 -21.44 -28.77 -28.18
C ALA A 217 -21.33 -29.89 -29.24
N VAL A 218 -21.86 -31.09 -28.92
CA VAL A 218 -21.88 -32.24 -29.85
C VAL A 218 -22.70 -31.93 -31.11
N ALA A 219 -23.91 -31.38 -30.95
CA ALA A 219 -24.75 -31.00 -32.08
C ALA A 219 -24.10 -29.91 -32.95
N LYS A 220 -23.50 -28.90 -32.32
CA LYS A 220 -22.77 -27.84 -33.03
C LYS A 220 -21.58 -28.38 -33.82
N ASN A 221 -20.75 -29.23 -33.21
CA ASN A 221 -19.60 -29.86 -33.87
C ASN A 221 -20.02 -30.68 -35.10
N GLN A 222 -21.11 -31.45 -34.98
CA GLN A 222 -21.64 -32.21 -36.10
C GLN A 222 -22.12 -31.28 -37.24
N ALA A 223 -22.88 -30.24 -36.90
CA ALA A 223 -23.40 -29.30 -37.90
C ALA A 223 -22.29 -28.50 -38.62
N LEU A 224 -21.22 -28.14 -37.91
CA LEU A 224 -20.04 -27.49 -38.49
C LEU A 224 -19.30 -28.41 -39.46
N LYS A 225 -19.12 -29.68 -39.07
CA LYS A 225 -18.48 -30.70 -39.92
C LYS A 225 -19.27 -30.91 -41.22
N GLU A 226 -20.60 -31.03 -41.13
CA GLU A 226 -21.49 -31.16 -42.29
C GLU A 226 -21.50 -29.92 -43.18
N ALA A 227 -21.28 -28.73 -42.62
CA ALA A 227 -21.18 -27.50 -43.39
C ALA A 227 -19.84 -27.36 -44.15
N GLY A 228 -18.84 -28.20 -43.86
CA GLY A 228 -17.51 -28.16 -44.49
C GLY A 228 -16.43 -27.48 -43.66
N ALA A 229 -16.68 -27.19 -42.38
CA ALA A 229 -15.62 -26.77 -41.47
C ALA A 229 -14.74 -27.96 -41.07
N PHE A 230 -13.47 -27.70 -40.77
CA PHE A 230 -12.53 -28.69 -40.26
C PHE A 230 -12.75 -28.83 -38.75
N VAL A 231 -13.35 -29.94 -38.34
CA VAL A 231 -13.70 -30.21 -36.93
C VAL A 231 -12.89 -31.41 -36.41
N PRO A 232 -12.05 -31.26 -35.36
CA PRO A 232 -11.27 -32.37 -34.80
C PRO A 232 -12.17 -33.33 -34.01
N LYS A 233 -11.65 -34.50 -33.61
CA LYS A 233 -12.42 -35.44 -32.78
C LYS A 233 -12.55 -35.00 -31.33
N SER A 234 -11.52 -34.33 -30.80
CA SER A 234 -11.45 -33.75 -29.47
C SER A 234 -10.63 -32.47 -29.50
N PHE A 235 -10.55 -31.77 -28.36
CA PHE A 235 -9.71 -30.58 -28.25
C PHE A 235 -8.21 -30.90 -28.42
N ASP A 236 -7.74 -32.08 -27.98
CA ASP A 236 -6.33 -32.46 -28.05
C ASP A 236 -5.83 -32.58 -29.50
N GLU A 237 -6.71 -33.01 -30.42
CA GLU A 237 -6.43 -33.12 -31.85
C GLU A 237 -6.56 -31.78 -32.60
N LEU A 238 -6.93 -30.68 -31.93
CA LEU A 238 -7.13 -29.38 -32.56
C LEU A 238 -5.83 -28.86 -33.18
N GLY A 239 -4.70 -29.00 -32.48
CA GLY A 239 -3.39 -28.57 -32.98
C GLY A 239 -2.98 -29.30 -34.26
N ASP A 240 -3.18 -30.61 -34.31
CA ASP A 240 -2.86 -31.44 -35.47
C ASP A 240 -3.71 -31.08 -36.68
N LEU A 241 -5.00 -30.81 -36.48
CA LEU A 241 -5.89 -30.39 -37.56
C LEU A 241 -5.54 -28.99 -38.06
N ILE A 242 -5.22 -28.04 -37.16
CA ILE A 242 -4.73 -26.71 -37.53
C ILE A 242 -3.46 -26.83 -38.39
N LYS A 243 -2.49 -27.65 -37.95
CA LYS A 243 -1.25 -27.90 -38.68
C LYS A 243 -1.52 -28.43 -40.09
N THR A 244 -2.39 -29.43 -40.20
CA THR A 244 -2.73 -30.07 -41.49
C THR A 244 -3.31 -29.06 -42.49
N VAL A 245 -4.25 -28.21 -42.04
CA VAL A 245 -4.85 -27.18 -42.90
C VAL A 245 -3.83 -26.12 -43.30
N TYR A 246 -2.96 -25.72 -42.38
CA TYR A 246 -1.89 -24.77 -42.66
C TYR A 246 -0.88 -25.30 -43.68
N GLU A 247 -0.43 -26.56 -43.54
CA GLU A 247 0.51 -27.20 -44.48
C GLU A 247 -0.07 -27.33 -45.89
N ASP A 248 -1.36 -27.67 -46.02
CA ASP A 248 -2.06 -27.69 -47.31
C ASP A 248 -2.11 -26.29 -47.97
N LEU A 249 -2.33 -25.24 -47.19
CA LEU A 249 -2.32 -23.86 -47.68
C LEU A 249 -0.93 -23.39 -48.12
N VAL A 250 0.13 -23.84 -47.44
CA VAL A 250 1.52 -23.61 -47.85
C VAL A 250 1.85 -24.37 -49.14
N ALA A 251 1.47 -25.64 -49.22
CA ALA A 251 1.69 -26.47 -50.41
C ALA A 251 0.99 -25.91 -51.66
N LYS A 252 -0.19 -25.30 -51.49
CA LYS A 252 -0.94 -24.60 -52.55
C LYS A 252 -0.39 -23.21 -52.87
N GLY A 253 0.60 -22.71 -52.13
CA GLY A 253 1.16 -21.36 -52.30
C GLY A 253 0.25 -20.23 -51.81
N THR A 254 -0.84 -20.53 -51.10
CA THR A 254 -1.75 -19.53 -50.51
C THR A 254 -1.09 -18.80 -49.34
N ILE A 255 -0.28 -19.52 -48.57
CA ILE A 255 0.57 -18.99 -47.50
C ILE A 255 2.03 -19.11 -47.94
N VAL A 256 2.77 -18.01 -47.87
CA VAL A 256 4.22 -17.98 -48.03
C VAL A 256 4.81 -17.45 -46.73
N PRO A 257 5.34 -18.32 -45.85
CA PRO A 257 5.79 -17.91 -44.53
C PRO A 257 6.92 -16.88 -44.60
N ALA A 258 6.77 -15.79 -43.85
CA ALA A 258 7.80 -14.76 -43.77
C ALA A 258 9.01 -15.23 -42.94
N ALA A 259 10.20 -14.77 -43.33
CA ALA A 259 11.41 -14.99 -42.55
C ALA A 259 11.29 -14.36 -41.15
N GLU A 260 11.83 -15.04 -40.13
CA GLU A 260 11.82 -14.54 -38.76
C GLU A 260 12.80 -13.39 -38.56
N VAL A 261 12.33 -12.35 -37.87
CA VAL A 261 13.12 -11.18 -37.49
C VAL A 261 13.10 -11.08 -35.97
N PRO A 262 14.27 -11.08 -35.29
CA PRO A 262 14.32 -10.94 -33.84
C PRO A 262 13.64 -9.64 -33.37
N PRO A 263 12.81 -9.67 -32.31
CA PRO A 263 12.19 -8.47 -31.78
C PRO A 263 13.19 -7.60 -31.02
N PRO A 264 12.93 -6.30 -30.87
CA PRO A 264 13.67 -5.45 -29.94
C PRO A 264 13.63 -6.02 -28.51
N THR A 265 14.77 -6.03 -27.82
CA THR A 265 14.86 -6.56 -26.47
C THR A 265 14.43 -5.52 -25.44
N VAL A 266 13.72 -5.98 -24.40
CA VAL A 266 13.31 -5.16 -23.26
C VAL A 266 14.05 -5.65 -22.01
N PRO A 267 14.64 -4.75 -21.20
CA PRO A 267 15.26 -5.14 -19.94
C PRO A 267 14.26 -5.83 -19.00
N MET A 268 14.76 -6.77 -18.19
CA MET A 268 13.95 -7.40 -17.15
C MET A 268 13.56 -6.39 -16.06
N ASP A 269 12.32 -6.46 -15.59
CA ASP A 269 11.87 -5.64 -14.47
C ASP A 269 12.66 -5.94 -13.20
N TYR A 270 12.98 -4.88 -12.45
CA TYR A 270 13.74 -4.99 -11.19
C TYR A 270 13.08 -5.94 -10.18
N SER A 271 11.75 -5.86 -10.04
CA SER A 271 10.99 -6.72 -9.12
C SER A 271 11.14 -8.20 -9.48
N TRP A 272 11.02 -8.53 -10.76
CA TRP A 272 11.15 -9.90 -11.26
C TRP A 272 12.58 -10.44 -11.09
N ALA A 273 13.59 -9.64 -11.45
CA ALA A 273 14.99 -10.00 -11.25
C ALA A 273 15.32 -10.22 -9.77
N ARG A 274 14.72 -9.44 -8.86
CA ARG A 274 14.89 -9.58 -7.41
C ARG A 274 14.17 -10.81 -6.87
N GLU A 275 12.95 -11.08 -7.33
CA GLU A 275 12.14 -12.23 -6.92
C GLU A 275 12.82 -13.55 -7.33
N LEU A 276 13.38 -13.62 -8.53
CA LEU A 276 14.16 -14.75 -9.01
C LEU A 276 15.57 -14.86 -8.41
N GLY A 277 15.98 -13.91 -7.56
CA GLY A 277 17.31 -13.89 -6.95
C GLY A 277 18.46 -13.63 -7.93
N MET A 278 18.18 -13.08 -9.12
CA MET A 278 19.19 -12.78 -10.14
C MET A 278 20.06 -11.58 -9.78
N ILE A 279 19.52 -10.68 -8.93
CA ILE A 279 20.22 -9.49 -8.45
C ILE A 279 20.10 -9.37 -6.94
N ARG A 280 21.09 -8.69 -6.34
CA ARG A 280 21.04 -8.23 -4.95
C ARG A 280 21.14 -6.72 -4.90
N LYS A 281 20.27 -6.07 -4.12
CA LYS A 281 20.33 -4.63 -3.85
C LYS A 281 20.48 -4.43 -2.34
N PRO A 282 21.55 -3.77 -1.86
CA PRO A 282 21.71 -3.49 -0.44
C PRO A 282 20.57 -2.58 0.04
N ALA A 283 20.07 -2.85 1.25
CA ALA A 283 19.08 -1.99 1.89
C ALA A 283 19.72 -0.66 2.28
N SER A 284 19.02 0.46 2.05
CA SER A 284 19.50 1.80 2.40
C SER A 284 19.21 2.18 3.86
N PHE A 285 18.29 1.46 4.50
CA PHE A 285 17.83 1.73 5.85
C PHE A 285 17.82 0.44 6.67
N MET A 286 18.05 0.59 7.97
CA MET A 286 17.85 -0.44 8.98
C MET A 286 16.85 0.08 10.01
N THR A 287 15.92 -0.77 10.42
CA THR A 287 14.96 -0.52 11.51
C THR A 287 14.89 -1.76 12.38
N SER A 288 14.68 -1.58 13.68
CA SER A 288 14.64 -2.65 14.68
C SER A 288 13.47 -2.55 15.67
N ILE A 289 12.65 -1.50 15.57
CA ILE A 289 11.63 -1.19 16.58
C ILE A 289 10.23 -1.70 16.21
N CYS A 290 9.96 -1.85 14.92
CA CYS A 290 8.63 -2.18 14.41
C CYS A 290 8.74 -2.89 13.06
N ASP A 291 7.86 -3.88 12.82
CA ASP A 291 7.67 -4.50 11.51
C ASP A 291 6.17 -4.61 11.22
N GLU A 292 5.74 -3.98 10.13
CA GLU A 292 4.35 -3.89 9.67
C GLU A 292 4.06 -4.75 8.43
N ARG A 293 5.07 -5.44 7.88
CA ARG A 293 4.95 -6.15 6.59
C ARG A 293 4.31 -7.53 6.74
N GLY A 294 4.28 -8.05 7.97
CA GLY A 294 3.72 -9.36 8.29
C GLY A 294 2.18 -9.37 8.31
N GLN A 295 1.63 -10.50 8.77
CA GLN A 295 0.17 -10.62 8.99
C GLN A 295 -0.31 -9.76 10.16
N GLU A 296 0.60 -9.42 11.07
CA GLU A 296 0.32 -8.65 12.27
C GLU A 296 1.44 -7.63 12.51
N LEU A 297 1.07 -6.51 13.13
CA LEU A 297 2.03 -5.47 13.55
C LEU A 297 2.89 -6.00 14.70
N LEU A 298 4.21 -5.84 14.59
CA LEU A 298 5.16 -6.22 15.63
C LEU A 298 5.81 -4.98 16.27
N TYR A 299 5.84 -4.90 17.60
CA TYR A 299 6.64 -3.94 18.36
C TYR A 299 7.82 -4.67 19.00
N ALA A 300 9.03 -4.38 18.52
CA ALA A 300 10.28 -5.04 18.92
C ALA A 300 10.15 -6.59 18.98
N GLY A 301 9.49 -7.16 17.97
CA GLY A 301 9.26 -8.60 17.86
C GLY A 301 8.03 -9.13 18.60
N MET A 302 7.38 -8.34 19.46
CA MET A 302 6.13 -8.72 20.11
C MET A 302 4.92 -8.37 19.24
N PRO A 303 4.05 -9.32 18.89
CA PRO A 303 2.81 -9.03 18.17
C PRO A 303 1.88 -8.11 18.94
N ILE A 304 1.20 -7.20 18.24
CA ILE A 304 0.31 -6.22 18.86
C ILE A 304 -0.80 -6.88 19.70
N THR A 305 -1.30 -8.05 19.30
CA THR A 305 -2.26 -8.84 20.08
C THR A 305 -1.68 -9.31 21.41
N GLU A 306 -0.41 -9.72 21.45
CA GLU A 306 0.28 -10.11 22.68
C GLU A 306 0.51 -8.90 23.60
N VAL A 307 0.87 -7.74 23.03
CA VAL A 307 1.00 -6.48 23.78
C VAL A 307 -0.28 -6.16 24.57
N PHE A 308 -1.45 -6.29 23.93
CA PHE A 308 -2.74 -6.08 24.59
C PHE A 308 -3.12 -7.21 25.54
N LYS A 309 -2.86 -8.47 25.18
CA LYS A 309 -3.14 -9.64 26.01
C LYS A 309 -2.38 -9.60 27.35
N GLU A 310 -1.15 -9.12 27.32
CA GLU A 310 -0.28 -9.01 28.50
C GLU A 310 -0.48 -7.69 29.28
N GLU A 311 -1.49 -6.88 28.91
CA GLU A 311 -1.86 -5.61 29.56
C GLU A 311 -0.67 -4.66 29.75
N MET A 312 0.22 -4.57 28.74
CA MET A 312 1.50 -3.87 28.88
C MET A 312 1.38 -2.36 29.11
N GLY A 313 0.24 -1.76 28.74
CA GLY A 313 0.01 -0.33 28.86
C GLY A 313 0.89 0.52 27.94
N LEU A 314 0.82 1.84 28.09
CA LEU A 314 1.66 2.76 27.32
C LEU A 314 3.12 2.66 27.74
N GLY A 315 3.39 2.45 29.03
CA GLY A 315 4.74 2.27 29.54
C GLY A 315 5.44 1.05 28.95
N GLY A 316 4.71 -0.07 28.79
CA GLY A 316 5.25 -1.27 28.18
C GLY A 316 5.45 -1.14 26.68
N VAL A 317 4.53 -0.48 25.95
CA VAL A 317 4.72 -0.15 24.53
C VAL A 317 5.93 0.74 24.32
N LEU A 318 6.14 1.75 25.16
CA LEU A 318 7.35 2.57 25.15
C LEU A 318 8.61 1.74 25.45
N GLY A 319 8.50 0.78 26.38
CA GLY A 319 9.53 -0.23 26.62
C GLY A 319 10.00 -0.94 25.36
N LEU A 320 9.04 -1.43 24.57
CA LEU A 320 9.30 -2.12 23.31
C LEU A 320 9.83 -1.16 22.24
N LEU A 321 9.19 -0.02 22.01
CA LEU A 321 9.56 0.86 20.90
C LEU A 321 10.88 1.60 21.13
N TRP A 322 11.13 2.11 22.33
CA TRP A 322 12.31 2.93 22.62
C TRP A 322 13.51 2.08 23.00
N PHE A 323 13.28 1.01 23.75
CA PHE A 323 14.36 0.21 24.34
C PHE A 323 14.43 -1.21 23.79
N GLN A 324 13.46 -1.65 22.99
CA GLN A 324 13.34 -3.03 22.50
C GLN A 324 13.39 -4.07 23.63
N ARG A 325 12.86 -3.69 24.81
CA ARG A 325 12.79 -4.53 26.01
C ARG A 325 11.35 -4.65 26.51
N ARG A 326 10.99 -5.87 26.91
CA ARG A 326 9.81 -6.11 27.73
C ARG A 326 10.14 -5.74 29.19
N LEU A 327 9.78 -4.51 29.58
CA LEU A 327 10.07 -4.00 30.91
C LEU A 327 9.22 -4.69 31.99
N PRO A 328 9.71 -4.78 33.25
CA PRO A 328 8.89 -5.18 34.39
C PRO A 328 7.70 -4.23 34.59
N ARG A 329 6.58 -4.74 35.12
CA ARG A 329 5.33 -3.97 35.30
C ARG A 329 5.52 -2.67 36.09
N TYR A 330 6.34 -2.69 37.15
CA TYR A 330 6.61 -1.47 37.93
C TYR A 330 7.37 -0.42 37.12
N ALA A 331 8.23 -0.84 36.19
CA ALA A 331 8.98 0.05 35.31
C ALA A 331 8.05 0.68 34.26
N CYS A 332 7.15 -0.12 33.66
CA CYS A 332 6.09 0.39 32.79
C CYS A 332 5.23 1.43 33.52
N GLN A 333 4.79 1.11 34.74
CA GLN A 333 3.98 2.02 35.55
C GLN A 333 4.75 3.28 35.94
N PHE A 334 6.03 3.18 36.29
CA PHE A 334 6.86 4.35 36.59
C PHE A 334 6.98 5.29 35.38
N ILE A 335 7.18 4.74 34.18
CA ILE A 335 7.22 5.51 32.93
C ILE A 335 5.90 6.27 32.73
N GLU A 336 4.76 5.59 32.91
CA GLU A 336 3.45 6.23 32.82
C GLU A 336 3.27 7.35 33.87
N MET A 337 3.71 7.11 35.11
CA MET A 337 3.69 8.13 36.16
C MET A 337 4.54 9.35 35.80
N CYS A 338 5.73 9.14 35.20
CA CYS A 338 6.58 10.22 34.70
C CYS A 338 5.88 11.05 33.62
N LEU A 339 5.15 10.40 32.69
CA LEU A 339 4.38 11.10 31.67
C LEU A 339 3.25 11.92 32.29
N MET A 340 2.56 11.41 33.31
CA MET A 340 1.46 12.12 33.98
C MET A 340 1.94 13.38 34.71
N VAL A 341 3.03 13.30 35.48
CA VAL A 341 3.54 14.45 36.26
C VAL A 341 4.24 15.50 35.40
N THR A 342 4.65 15.14 34.17
CA THR A 342 5.25 16.06 33.19
C THR A 342 4.24 16.58 32.16
N ALA A 343 3.00 16.10 32.21
CA ALA A 343 1.97 16.35 31.20
C ALA A 343 1.76 17.85 30.91
N ASP A 344 1.65 18.67 31.96
CA ASP A 344 1.57 20.12 31.85
C ASP A 344 2.10 20.83 33.10
N HIS A 345 2.41 22.12 32.97
CA HIS A 345 2.81 23.00 34.09
C HIS A 345 2.32 24.44 33.90
N GLY A 346 1.14 24.59 33.29
CA GLY A 346 0.49 25.86 33.05
C GLY A 346 1.02 26.64 31.84
N PRO A 347 0.29 27.71 31.44
CA PRO A 347 0.49 28.39 30.16
C PRO A 347 1.71 29.32 30.11
N ALA A 348 2.37 29.56 31.25
CA ALA A 348 3.44 30.55 31.37
C ALA A 348 4.83 30.02 30.98
N VAL A 349 4.99 28.70 30.87
CA VAL A 349 6.27 28.11 30.44
C VAL A 349 6.46 28.28 28.94
N SER A 350 7.72 28.40 28.49
CA SER A 350 8.08 28.77 27.11
C SER A 350 7.30 27.99 26.04
N GLY A 351 7.23 26.66 26.14
CA GLY A 351 6.57 25.86 25.12
C GLY A 351 5.04 25.95 25.13
N ALA A 352 4.42 26.08 26.29
CA ALA A 352 2.97 26.29 26.39
C ALA A 352 2.60 27.66 25.80
N HIS A 353 3.38 28.69 26.15
CA HIS A 353 3.20 30.04 25.60
C HIS A 353 3.31 30.05 24.07
N ASN A 354 4.36 29.46 23.50
CA ASN A 354 4.52 29.37 22.05
C ASN A 354 3.37 28.60 21.37
N THR A 355 2.91 27.50 21.98
CA THR A 355 1.76 26.72 21.48
C THR A 355 0.50 27.59 21.43
N ILE A 356 0.24 28.34 22.51
CA ILE A 356 -0.91 29.24 22.63
C ILE A 356 -0.85 30.37 21.60
N VAL A 357 0.30 31.04 21.46
CA VAL A 357 0.49 32.12 20.48
C VAL A 357 0.27 31.60 19.06
N CYS A 358 0.82 30.43 18.73
CA CYS A 358 0.65 29.81 17.42
C CYS A 358 -0.83 29.40 17.16
N ALA A 359 -1.51 28.84 18.16
CA ALA A 359 -2.93 28.48 18.08
C ALA A 359 -3.82 29.71 17.83
N ARG A 360 -3.53 30.82 18.54
CA ARG A 360 -4.18 32.13 18.41
C ARG A 360 -3.88 32.81 17.07
N ALA A 361 -2.76 32.49 16.44
CA ALA A 361 -2.44 32.91 15.07
C ALA A 361 -3.21 32.12 13.98
N GLY A 362 -4.20 31.31 14.38
CA GLY A 362 -5.05 30.57 13.44
C GLY A 362 -4.42 29.30 12.90
N LYS A 363 -3.25 28.88 13.40
CA LYS A 363 -2.58 27.65 12.96
C LYS A 363 -3.33 26.39 13.42
N ASP A 364 -3.03 25.27 12.75
CA ASP A 364 -3.53 23.93 13.06
C ASP A 364 -2.82 23.33 14.29
N LEU A 365 -3.33 22.17 14.73
CA LEU A 365 -2.85 21.47 15.93
C LEU A 365 -1.36 21.13 15.84
N ILE A 366 -0.92 20.58 14.71
CA ILE A 366 0.45 20.10 14.54
C ILE A 366 1.41 21.28 14.52
N SER A 367 1.12 22.31 13.72
CA SER A 367 1.91 23.56 13.71
C SER A 367 2.05 24.17 15.11
N SER A 368 0.95 24.20 15.86
CA SER A 368 0.91 24.83 17.19
C SER A 368 1.70 24.02 18.21
N LEU A 369 1.48 22.70 18.24
CA LEU A 369 2.22 21.76 19.08
C LEU A 369 3.72 21.86 18.80
N THR A 370 4.14 21.74 17.54
CA THR A 370 5.56 21.79 17.15
C THR A 370 6.20 23.13 17.51
N SER A 371 5.47 24.25 17.36
CA SER A 371 5.97 25.57 17.79
C SER A 371 6.29 25.62 19.29
N GLY A 372 5.53 24.91 20.12
CA GLY A 372 5.82 24.75 21.53
C GLY A 372 6.95 23.78 21.81
N LEU A 373 6.94 22.61 21.16
CA LEU A 373 7.94 21.56 21.35
C LEU A 373 9.35 22.02 20.96
N LEU A 374 9.50 22.89 19.95
CA LEU A 374 10.79 23.45 19.55
C LEU A 374 11.45 24.35 20.61
N THR A 375 10.73 24.68 21.69
CA THR A 375 11.33 25.37 22.85
C THR A 375 11.97 24.42 23.85
N ILE A 376 11.71 23.12 23.74
CA ILE A 376 12.25 22.10 24.65
C ILE A 376 13.72 21.85 24.29
N GLY A 377 14.59 21.95 25.29
CA GLY A 377 16.05 21.84 25.17
C GLY A 377 16.72 22.32 26.47
N ASP A 378 17.91 22.90 26.36
CA ASP A 378 18.79 23.19 27.51
C ASP A 378 18.14 23.97 28.66
N ARG A 379 17.34 25.00 28.36
CA ARG A 379 16.75 25.89 29.38
C ARG A 379 15.33 25.52 29.80
N PHE A 380 14.61 24.77 28.97
CA PHE A 380 13.23 24.36 29.22
C PHE A 380 13.08 22.87 28.89
N GLY A 381 12.85 22.04 29.91
CA GLY A 381 12.72 20.58 29.76
C GLY A 381 14.02 19.78 29.80
N GLY A 382 15.19 20.39 29.56
CA GLY A 382 16.50 19.71 29.62
C GLY A 382 17.02 19.38 31.02
N ALA A 383 16.32 19.79 32.09
CA ALA A 383 16.76 19.57 33.46
C ALA A 383 16.76 18.09 33.87
N LEU A 384 15.87 17.26 33.28
CA LEU A 384 15.81 15.82 33.55
C LEU A 384 17.11 15.13 33.13
N ASP A 385 17.48 15.31 31.86
CA ASP A 385 18.68 14.72 31.26
C ASP A 385 19.96 15.27 31.91
N ALA A 386 20.01 16.59 32.15
CA ALA A 386 21.15 17.24 32.78
C ALA A 386 21.38 16.77 34.23
N ALA A 387 20.31 16.56 35.01
CA ALA A 387 20.41 16.02 36.36
C ALA A 387 20.86 14.56 36.33
N ALA A 388 20.24 13.72 35.49
CA ALA A 388 20.63 12.32 35.31
C ALA A 388 22.13 12.19 35.01
N LYS A 389 22.64 12.89 33.99
CA LYS A 389 24.06 12.88 33.62
C LYS A 389 24.97 13.39 34.72
N GLN A 390 24.61 14.48 35.39
CA GLN A 390 25.45 15.10 36.42
C GLN A 390 25.56 14.23 37.68
N PHE A 391 24.44 13.69 38.18
CA PHE A 391 24.43 12.81 39.34
C PHE A 391 25.10 11.48 39.03
N SER A 392 24.81 10.86 37.88
CA SER A 392 25.48 9.62 37.45
C SER A 392 26.99 9.80 37.41
N LYS A 393 27.49 10.85 36.75
CA LYS A 393 28.92 11.12 36.68
C LYS A 393 29.56 11.29 38.06
N ALA A 394 28.89 11.98 38.98
CA ALA A 394 29.40 12.18 40.34
C ALA A 394 29.47 10.85 41.11
N PHE A 395 28.36 10.10 41.10
CA PHE A 395 28.24 8.80 41.75
C PHE A 395 29.23 7.77 41.19
N ASP A 396 29.30 7.65 39.87
CA ASP A 396 30.16 6.68 39.16
C ASP A 396 31.64 7.01 39.33
N SER A 397 31.99 8.28 39.57
CA SER A 397 33.36 8.70 39.91
C SER A 397 33.76 8.45 41.37
N GLY A 398 32.84 7.94 42.20
CA GLY A 398 33.07 7.67 43.62
C GLY A 398 33.14 8.92 44.51
N LEU A 399 32.71 10.08 44.01
CA LEU A 399 32.67 11.31 44.81
C LEU A 399 31.62 11.19 45.91
N LEU A 400 31.97 11.48 47.16
CA LEU A 400 30.99 11.57 48.25
C LEU A 400 30.04 12.76 48.02
N PRO A 401 28.77 12.71 48.51
CA PRO A 401 27.80 13.79 48.31
C PRO A 401 28.32 15.20 48.68
N MET A 402 29.07 15.31 49.78
CA MET A 402 29.66 16.58 50.22
C MET A 402 30.78 17.07 49.29
N GLU A 403 31.59 16.16 48.76
CA GLU A 403 32.64 16.49 47.80
C GLU A 403 32.04 16.96 46.47
N PHE A 404 30.99 16.30 45.99
CA PHE A 404 30.24 16.72 44.81
C PHE A 404 29.65 18.13 44.97
N VAL A 405 28.97 18.41 46.09
CA VAL A 405 28.41 19.74 46.38
C VAL A 405 29.51 20.81 46.40
N ASN A 406 30.65 20.53 47.02
CA ASN A 406 31.78 21.46 47.09
C ASN A 406 32.45 21.67 45.74
N LYS A 407 32.60 20.61 44.93
CA LYS A 407 33.13 20.66 43.57
C LYS A 407 32.28 21.57 42.69
N MET A 408 30.96 21.37 42.70
CA MET A 408 30.03 22.19 41.92
C MET A 408 30.09 23.67 42.32
N LYS A 409 30.16 23.95 43.63
CA LYS A 409 30.36 25.31 44.15
C LYS A 409 31.69 25.91 43.67
N LYS A 410 32.78 25.15 43.72
CA LYS A 410 34.12 25.59 43.28
C LYS A 410 34.16 25.89 41.78
N GLU A 411 33.44 25.12 40.98
CA GLU A 411 33.29 25.32 39.53
C GLU A 411 32.32 26.46 39.17
N GLY A 412 31.66 27.09 40.15
CA GLY A 412 30.67 28.14 39.91
C GLY A 412 29.39 27.64 39.24
N ARG A 413 29.09 26.34 39.34
CA ARG A 413 27.94 25.70 38.71
C ARG A 413 26.90 25.30 39.75
N LEU A 414 25.63 25.53 39.42
CA LEU A 414 24.52 24.99 40.22
C LEU A 414 24.34 23.49 39.95
N ILE A 415 23.81 22.78 40.94
CA ILE A 415 23.47 21.36 40.82
C ILE A 415 22.14 21.26 40.08
N MET A 416 22.13 20.56 38.95
CA MET A 416 20.92 20.35 38.16
C MET A 416 19.96 19.45 38.93
N GLY A 417 18.66 19.77 38.90
CA GLY A 417 17.66 19.04 39.67
C GLY A 417 17.55 19.46 41.14
N ILE A 418 18.37 20.40 41.63
CA ILE A 418 18.28 20.94 42.99
C ILE A 418 17.73 22.37 42.98
N GLY A 419 16.73 22.62 43.82
CA GLY A 419 16.15 23.94 44.03
C GLY A 419 14.71 24.06 43.53
N HIS A 420 13.92 24.80 44.31
CA HIS A 420 12.55 25.15 43.96
C HIS A 420 12.27 26.62 44.34
N ARG A 421 11.38 27.28 43.58
CA ARG A 421 10.99 28.69 43.82
C ARG A 421 10.18 28.88 45.12
N VAL A 422 9.16 28.04 45.34
CA VAL A 422 8.23 28.13 46.49
C VAL A 422 8.37 26.98 47.50
N LYS A 423 8.47 25.73 47.03
CA LYS A 423 8.57 24.53 47.86
C LYS A 423 9.90 24.43 48.62
N SER A 424 9.87 23.75 49.75
CA SER A 424 10.99 23.58 50.68
C SER A 424 10.89 22.26 51.45
N ILE A 425 11.88 21.95 52.27
CA ILE A 425 11.87 20.74 53.12
C ILE A 425 10.63 20.64 54.03
N ASN A 426 10.06 21.77 54.45
CA ASN A 426 8.87 21.83 55.30
C ASN A 426 7.55 21.95 54.49
N ASN A 427 7.64 22.18 53.19
CA ASN A 427 6.50 22.29 52.27
C ASN A 427 6.89 21.58 50.97
N PRO A 428 6.79 20.24 50.91
CA PRO A 428 7.36 19.44 49.83
C PRO A 428 6.59 19.62 48.51
N ASP A 429 7.28 19.36 47.39
CA ASP A 429 6.64 19.18 46.09
C ASP A 429 5.95 17.82 46.05
N MET A 430 4.62 17.82 45.93
CA MET A 430 3.82 16.59 45.95
C MET A 430 4.13 15.66 44.77
N ARG A 431 4.57 16.19 43.62
CA ARG A 431 4.98 15.34 42.49
C ARG A 431 6.20 14.50 42.85
N VAL A 432 7.16 15.12 43.54
CA VAL A 432 8.35 14.42 44.02
C VAL A 432 7.97 13.38 45.08
N GLN A 433 7.07 13.71 46.02
CA GLN A 433 6.63 12.74 47.04
C GLN A 433 5.94 11.51 46.41
N ILE A 434 4.99 11.72 45.49
CA ILE A 434 4.28 10.63 44.81
C ILE A 434 5.24 9.68 44.10
N LEU A 435 6.19 10.22 43.33
CA LEU A 435 7.17 9.39 42.64
C LEU A 435 8.15 8.72 43.61
N LYS A 436 8.57 9.43 44.66
CA LYS A 436 9.50 8.92 45.68
C LYS A 436 8.92 7.73 46.42
N ASP A 437 7.66 7.83 46.85
CA ASP A 437 6.96 6.75 47.55
C ASP A 437 6.85 5.52 46.65
N PHE A 438 6.47 5.72 45.38
CA PHE A 438 6.40 4.64 44.40
C PHE A 438 7.76 3.97 44.18
N VAL A 439 8.81 4.75 43.91
CA VAL A 439 10.17 4.23 43.65
C VAL A 439 10.68 3.47 44.87
N LYS A 440 10.55 4.02 46.08
CA LYS A 440 11.01 3.35 47.31
C LYS A 440 10.25 2.08 47.65
N GLN A 441 8.99 1.98 47.24
CA GLN A 441 8.18 0.78 47.46
C GLN A 441 8.45 -0.33 46.42
N ASN A 442 8.74 0.04 45.16
CA ASN A 442 8.69 -0.92 44.05
C ASN A 442 10.05 -1.20 43.39
N PHE A 443 11.03 -0.31 43.48
CA PHE A 443 12.32 -0.52 42.81
C PHE A 443 13.19 -1.49 43.61
N PRO A 444 13.91 -2.40 42.93
CA PRO A 444 14.80 -3.35 43.61
C PRO A 444 16.01 -2.67 44.25
N ALA A 445 16.51 -1.59 43.65
CA ALA A 445 17.60 -0.78 44.18
C ALA A 445 17.49 0.67 43.69
N THR A 446 17.94 1.62 44.51
CA THR A 446 17.80 3.06 44.26
C THR A 446 19.08 3.82 44.60
N GLN A 447 20.23 3.28 44.21
CA GLN A 447 21.54 3.76 44.68
C GLN A 447 21.80 5.22 44.29
N LEU A 448 21.41 5.61 43.07
CA LEU A 448 21.60 6.97 42.61
C LEU A 448 20.61 7.94 43.27
N LEU A 449 19.36 7.53 43.47
CA LEU A 449 18.39 8.30 44.23
C LEU A 449 18.85 8.50 45.68
N ASP A 450 19.40 7.46 46.34
CA ASP A 450 19.94 7.57 47.70
C ASP A 450 21.08 8.58 47.77
N TYR A 451 22.00 8.52 46.81
CA TYR A 451 23.05 9.52 46.65
C TYR A 451 22.48 10.94 46.47
N ALA A 452 21.47 11.11 45.62
CA ALA A 452 20.83 12.40 45.38
C ALA A 452 20.10 12.94 46.62
N LEU A 453 19.49 12.08 47.42
CA LEU A 453 18.85 12.46 48.70
C LEU A 453 19.88 12.88 49.76
N ASP A 454 21.07 12.28 49.77
CA ASP A 454 22.16 12.75 50.64
C ASP A 454 22.72 14.10 50.19
N VAL A 455 22.80 14.34 48.87
CA VAL A 455 23.10 15.67 48.31
C VAL A 455 22.02 16.69 48.74
N GLU A 456 20.74 16.31 48.67
CA GLU A 456 19.62 17.15 49.12
C GLU A 456 19.73 17.53 50.60
N LYS A 457 20.08 16.61 51.50
CA LYS A 457 20.29 16.92 52.93
C LYS A 457 21.34 18.02 53.12
N ILE A 458 22.43 17.94 52.35
CA ILE A 458 23.51 18.93 52.40
C ILE A 458 23.03 20.28 51.85
N THR A 459 22.32 20.30 50.72
CA THR A 459 21.86 21.56 50.12
C THR A 459 20.75 22.23 50.91
N THR A 460 19.82 21.46 51.48
CA THR A 460 18.73 21.99 52.33
C THR A 460 19.23 22.56 53.65
N SER A 461 20.33 22.03 54.20
CA SER A 461 21.02 22.65 55.35
C SER A 461 21.56 24.06 55.07
N LYS A 462 21.83 24.39 53.79
CA LYS A 462 22.27 25.72 53.35
C LYS A 462 21.08 26.66 53.13
N LYS A 463 20.05 26.18 52.43
CA LYS A 463 18.78 26.90 52.24
C LYS A 463 17.62 25.91 52.15
N PRO A 464 16.51 26.09 52.90
CA PRO A 464 15.41 25.13 52.95
C PRO A 464 14.74 24.82 51.61
N ASN A 465 14.84 25.72 50.62
CA ASN A 465 14.24 25.56 49.29
C ASN A 465 15.15 24.86 48.27
N LEU A 466 16.37 24.45 48.66
CA LEU A 466 17.28 23.67 47.83
C LEU A 466 16.99 22.16 47.93
N ILE A 467 15.72 21.80 47.72
CA ILE A 467 15.21 20.43 47.66
C ILE A 467 15.47 19.79 46.29
N LEU A 468 15.41 18.46 46.21
CA LEU A 468 15.39 17.73 44.94
C LEU A 468 14.05 18.01 44.23
N ASN A 469 14.12 18.64 43.06
CA ASN A 469 12.92 18.96 42.28
C ASN A 469 12.47 17.77 41.41
N VAL A 470 11.32 17.89 40.77
CA VAL A 470 10.73 16.79 39.98
C VAL A 470 11.61 16.37 38.80
N ASP A 471 12.28 17.32 38.13
CA ASP A 471 13.18 17.04 37.02
C ASP A 471 14.40 16.23 37.49
N GLY A 472 15.00 16.64 38.61
CA GLY A 472 16.10 15.94 39.25
C GLY A 472 15.70 14.55 39.74
N PHE A 473 14.53 14.44 40.38
CA PHE A 473 14.00 13.18 40.85
C PHE A 473 13.77 12.18 39.71
N ILE A 474 13.05 12.60 38.66
CA ILE A 474 12.82 11.73 37.49
C ILE A 474 14.15 11.33 36.88
N GLY A 475 15.09 12.26 36.72
CA GLY A 475 16.42 11.98 36.17
C GLY A 475 17.14 10.84 36.88
N VAL A 476 17.32 10.96 38.21
CA VAL A 476 18.06 9.95 38.98
C VAL A 476 17.29 8.64 39.13
N ALA A 477 15.96 8.69 39.30
CA ALA A 477 15.13 7.50 39.41
C ALA A 477 15.04 6.74 38.07
N PHE A 478 15.01 7.43 36.93
CA PHE A 478 15.02 6.76 35.63
C PHE A 478 16.35 6.06 35.35
N VAL A 479 17.47 6.66 35.79
CA VAL A 479 18.78 5.99 35.73
C VAL A 479 18.80 4.75 36.63
N ASP A 480 18.28 4.83 37.86
CA ASP A 480 18.14 3.65 38.73
C ASP A 480 17.26 2.58 38.08
N LEU A 481 16.15 2.95 37.42
CA LEU A 481 15.31 2.02 36.67
C LEU A 481 16.14 1.29 35.61
N LEU A 482 16.80 2.02 34.72
CA LEU A 482 17.58 1.42 33.63
C LEU A 482 18.67 0.50 34.17
N ARG A 483 19.39 0.92 35.22
CA ARG A 483 20.52 0.17 35.79
C ARG A 483 20.10 -1.04 36.63
N THR A 484 18.88 -1.05 37.19
CA THR A 484 18.50 -2.05 38.21
C THR A 484 17.30 -2.92 37.84
N CYS A 485 16.56 -2.60 36.76
CA CYS A 485 15.40 -3.38 36.36
C CYS A 485 15.71 -4.76 35.77
N GLY A 486 16.98 -5.07 35.53
CA GLY A 486 17.47 -6.41 35.18
C GLY A 486 17.37 -6.76 33.69
N VAL A 487 16.94 -5.83 32.83
CA VAL A 487 16.82 -6.05 31.37
C VAL A 487 17.80 -5.23 30.53
N PHE A 488 18.66 -4.46 31.17
CA PHE A 488 19.75 -3.71 30.54
C PHE A 488 21.08 -4.06 31.18
N THR A 489 22.11 -4.16 30.34
CA THR A 489 23.50 -4.05 30.80
C THR A 489 23.80 -2.61 31.23
N ARG A 490 24.92 -2.43 31.92
CA ARG A 490 25.33 -1.09 32.33
C ARG A 490 25.59 -0.17 31.14
N ASP A 491 26.26 -0.68 30.12
CA ASP A 491 26.59 0.09 28.91
C ASP A 491 25.34 0.51 28.14
N GLU A 492 24.35 -0.39 27.99
CA GLU A 492 23.06 -0.06 27.37
C GLU A 492 22.31 1.02 28.17
N ALA A 493 22.27 0.90 29.50
CA ALA A 493 21.61 1.87 30.36
C ALA A 493 22.25 3.27 30.24
N ASP A 494 23.59 3.33 30.23
CA ASP A 494 24.32 4.59 30.08
C ASP A 494 24.16 5.16 28.65
N GLU A 495 24.13 4.33 27.61
CA GLU A 495 23.86 4.76 26.24
C GLU A 495 22.48 5.42 26.09
N PHE A 496 21.42 4.82 26.66
CA PHE A 496 20.07 5.41 26.60
C PHE A 496 19.98 6.78 27.29
N VAL A 497 20.74 6.99 28.37
CA VAL A 497 20.86 8.30 29.00
C VAL A 497 21.64 9.27 28.11
N GLU A 498 22.74 8.83 27.51
CA GLU A 498 23.56 9.67 26.63
C GLU A 498 22.81 10.16 25.39
N ILE A 499 22.10 9.27 24.69
CA ILE A 499 21.32 9.61 23.48
C ILE A 499 20.02 10.39 23.78
N GLY A 500 19.70 10.61 25.06
CA GLY A 500 18.65 11.53 25.49
C GLY A 500 17.25 10.91 25.59
N ALA A 501 17.12 9.64 25.97
CA ALA A 501 15.81 9.01 26.21
C ALA A 501 14.95 9.79 27.22
N LEU A 502 15.58 10.42 28.22
CA LEU A 502 14.89 11.25 29.22
C LEU A 502 14.31 12.54 28.64
N ASN A 503 14.96 13.13 27.63
CA ASN A 503 14.36 14.24 26.87
C ASN A 503 13.10 13.76 26.15
N GLY A 504 13.13 12.55 25.60
CA GLY A 504 11.96 11.89 25.01
C GLY A 504 10.78 11.78 25.97
N ILE A 505 11.02 11.37 27.22
CA ILE A 505 9.97 11.31 28.27
C ILE A 505 9.32 12.68 28.49
N PHE A 506 10.13 13.74 28.63
CA PHE A 506 9.60 15.08 28.83
C PHE A 506 8.84 15.58 27.61
N VAL A 507 9.36 15.37 26.40
CA VAL A 507 8.71 15.77 25.13
C VAL A 507 7.37 15.05 24.98
N LEU A 508 7.32 13.74 25.19
CA LEU A 508 6.11 12.94 25.06
C LEU A 508 5.07 13.33 26.11
N GLY A 509 5.48 13.47 27.38
CA GLY A 509 4.61 13.92 28.46
C GLY A 509 4.04 15.29 28.17
N ARG A 510 4.92 16.27 27.92
CA ARG A 510 4.54 17.68 27.72
C ARG A 510 3.68 17.92 26.48
N SER A 511 3.80 17.06 25.47
CA SER A 511 2.94 17.12 24.28
C SER A 511 1.44 17.04 24.65
N MET A 512 1.08 16.28 25.70
CA MET A 512 -0.31 16.19 26.16
C MET A 512 -0.85 17.56 26.60
N GLY A 513 -0.09 18.30 27.42
CA GLY A 513 -0.46 19.64 27.87
C GLY A 513 -0.51 20.66 26.73
N PHE A 514 0.43 20.60 25.80
CA PHE A 514 0.45 21.51 24.65
C PHE A 514 -0.73 21.29 23.71
N ILE A 515 -1.11 20.03 23.44
CA ILE A 515 -2.35 19.72 22.73
C ILE A 515 -3.56 20.26 23.51
N GLY A 516 -3.60 20.08 24.83
CA GLY A 516 -4.62 20.64 25.70
C GLY A 516 -4.75 22.16 25.56
N HIS A 517 -3.63 22.88 25.58
CA HIS A 517 -3.60 24.33 25.38
C HIS A 517 -4.06 24.74 23.99
N TYR A 518 -3.64 24.06 22.93
CA TYR A 518 -4.14 24.33 21.58
C TYR A 518 -5.67 24.20 21.52
N LEU A 519 -6.21 23.08 22.00
CA LEU A 519 -7.65 22.82 22.01
C LEU A 519 -8.40 23.84 22.86
N ASP A 520 -7.84 24.23 24.00
CA ASP A 520 -8.40 25.25 24.87
C ASP A 520 -8.47 26.62 24.17
N GLN A 521 -7.40 27.07 23.51
CA GLN A 521 -7.42 28.34 22.78
C GLN A 521 -8.42 28.35 21.62
N LYS A 522 -8.55 27.24 20.90
CA LYS A 522 -9.57 27.09 19.84
C LYS A 522 -10.98 27.14 20.42
N ARG A 523 -11.24 26.42 21.52
CA ARG A 523 -12.52 26.43 22.23
C ARG A 523 -12.88 27.83 22.74
N LEU A 524 -11.90 28.55 23.30
CA LEU A 524 -12.05 29.91 23.81
C LEU A 524 -12.15 30.97 22.70
N LYS A 525 -12.02 30.58 21.42
CA LYS A 525 -12.06 31.49 20.26
C LYS A 525 -11.14 32.70 20.41
N GLN A 526 -9.96 32.49 20.97
CA GLN A 526 -9.01 33.57 21.24
C GLN A 526 -8.46 34.13 19.91
N GLY A 527 -8.52 35.46 19.74
CA GLY A 527 -8.00 36.15 18.56
C GLY A 527 -6.47 36.24 18.54
N LEU A 528 -5.90 36.79 17.46
CA LEU A 528 -4.46 36.93 17.28
C LEU A 528 -3.78 37.61 18.49
N TYR A 529 -2.62 37.07 18.90
CA TYR A 529 -1.79 37.69 19.93
C TYR A 529 -0.75 38.63 19.31
N ARG A 530 -0.60 39.82 19.89
CA ARG A 530 0.48 40.77 19.62
C ARG A 530 1.08 41.21 20.95
N HIS A 531 2.39 41.12 21.08
CA HIS A 531 3.07 41.46 22.32
C HIS A 531 2.98 42.98 22.61
N PRO A 532 2.70 43.40 23.85
CA PRO A 532 2.65 44.82 24.23
C PRO A 532 3.99 45.53 24.03
N TRP A 533 3.94 46.82 23.63
CA TRP A 533 5.16 47.62 23.39
C TRP A 533 5.86 48.09 24.67
N ASP A 534 5.11 48.26 25.76
CA ASP A 534 5.62 48.65 27.08
C ASP A 534 6.44 47.54 27.77
N ASP A 535 6.34 46.29 27.29
CA ASP A 535 7.16 45.15 27.72
C ASP A 535 8.42 44.95 26.84
N ILE A 536 8.66 45.84 25.85
CA ILE A 536 9.82 45.79 24.95
C ILE A 536 10.70 47.04 25.10
N SER A 537 11.96 46.84 25.47
CA SER A 537 12.96 47.92 25.46
C SER A 537 13.57 48.08 24.05
N TYR A 538 13.13 49.11 23.32
CA TYR A 538 13.66 49.45 22.00
C TYR A 538 14.93 50.30 22.10
N VAL A 539 16.09 49.65 22.14
CA VAL A 539 17.41 50.31 22.11
C VAL A 539 17.95 50.32 20.68
N LEU A 540 17.43 51.24 19.87
CA LEU A 540 17.81 51.38 18.46
C LEU A 540 19.19 52.07 18.35
N PRO A 541 20.08 51.65 17.43
CA PRO A 541 21.30 52.39 17.15
C PRO A 541 20.97 53.77 16.60
N GLU A 542 21.76 54.78 16.98
CA GLU A 542 21.67 56.09 16.35
C GLU A 542 22.04 55.99 14.86
N HIS A 543 21.43 56.84 14.03
CA HIS A 543 21.71 56.88 12.60
C HIS A 543 23.21 57.11 12.40
N MET A 544 23.94 56.13 11.86
CA MET A 544 25.32 56.34 11.44
C MET A 544 25.31 57.32 10.26
N SER A 545 25.59 58.60 10.53
CA SER A 545 25.91 59.57 9.49
C SER A 545 27.22 59.14 8.82
N MET A 546 27.17 58.79 7.53
CA MET A 546 28.36 58.67 6.69
C MET A 546 29.04 60.01 6.47
#